data_AF-A0A3M2LET2-F1
#
_entry.id   AF-A0A3M2LET2-F1
#
_cell.length_a   1.000
_cell.length_b   1.000
_cell.length_c   1.000
_cell.angle_alpha   90.00
_cell.angle_beta   90.00
_cell.angle_gamma   90.00
#
_symmetry.space_group_name_H-M   'P 1'
#
loop_
_entity.id
_entity.type
_entity.pdbx_description
1 polymer ?
#
loop_
_entity_poly.entity_id
_entity_poly.type
_entity_poly.pdbx_seq_one_letter_code
_entity_poly.pdbx_strand_id
1 'polypeptide(L)'
;MTDTGITSVHIDERDRSVVVSARHLGLPEDAPADWREQGFNAYEEQTVYRAVERLEVDGWSHPPVTDWESEELPDARRAVTLTGPGTSIRFTAAAPPARHRRGLRTGAF
;
A
#
# COMPACT_ATOMS: atom_id res chain seq x y z
N MET A 1 3.52 15.94 3.65
CA MET A 1 2.99 14.56 3.76
C MET A 1 1.69 14.53 2.99
N THR A 2 1.65 13.75 1.91
CA THR A 2 0.43 13.48 1.16
C THR A 2 -0.45 12.61 2.05
N ASP A 3 -1.65 13.09 2.38
CA ASP A 3 -2.62 12.35 3.17
C ASP A 3 -2.90 11.01 2.47
N THR A 4 -2.43 9.93 3.09
CA THR A 4 -2.42 8.58 2.52
C THR A 4 -3.37 7.73 3.35
N GLY A 5 -4.51 7.38 2.77
CA GLY A 5 -5.46 6.49 3.42
C GLY A 5 -5.27 5.06 2.93
N ILE A 6 -4.79 4.17 3.80
CA ILE A 6 -4.77 2.72 3.50
C ILE A 6 -6.22 2.25 3.41
N THR A 7 -6.62 1.73 2.25
CA THR A 7 -8.00 1.34 1.97
C THR A 7 -8.24 -0.15 2.13
N SER A 8 -7.22 -0.98 1.93
CA SER A 8 -7.33 -2.42 2.09
C SER A 8 -5.98 -3.07 2.33
N VAL A 9 -5.97 -4.12 3.15
CA VAL A 9 -4.87 -5.09 3.25
C VAL A 9 -5.45 -6.46 2.90
N HIS A 10 -4.87 -7.12 1.90
CA HIS A 10 -5.23 -8.47 1.51
C HIS A 10 -4.02 -9.38 1.72
N ILE A 11 -4.21 -10.43 2.52
CA ILE A 11 -3.21 -11.46 2.78
C ILE A 11 -3.65 -12.72 2.06
N ASP A 12 -2.81 -13.23 1.17
CA ASP A 12 -2.96 -14.53 0.54
C ASP A 12 -1.83 -15.46 1.00
N GLU A 13 -2.16 -16.37 1.91
CA GLU A 13 -1.20 -17.33 2.46
C GLU A 13 -0.78 -18.40 1.44
N ARG A 14 -1.64 -18.73 0.48
CA ARG A 14 -1.38 -19.77 -0.52
C ARG A 14 -0.31 -19.29 -1.50
N ASP A 15 -0.47 -18.08 -2.01
CA ASP A 15 0.47 -17.46 -2.95
C ASP A 15 1.62 -16.74 -2.22
N ARG A 16 1.60 -16.73 -0.89
CA ARG A 16 2.54 -16.02 -0.01
C ARG A 16 2.69 -14.57 -0.45
N SER A 17 1.56 -13.86 -0.51
CA SER A 17 1.53 -12.48 -0.95
C SER A 17 0.70 -11.61 -0.01
N VAL A 18 1.09 -10.34 0.08
CA VAL A 18 0.35 -9.30 0.77
C VAL A 18 0.15 -8.14 -0.20
N VAL A 19 -1.08 -7.70 -0.36
CA VAL A 19 -1.43 -6.55 -1.19
C VAL A 19 -1.93 -5.44 -0.28
N VAL A 20 -1.26 -4.29 -0.32
CA VAL A 20 -1.69 -3.08 0.38
C VAL A 20 -2.18 -2.09 -0.68
N SER A 21 -3.43 -1.64 -0.52
CA SER A 21 -3.98 -0.56 -1.35
C SER A 21 -4.07 0.71 -0.53
N ALA A 22 -3.63 1.82 -1.10
CA ALA A 22 -3.72 3.13 -0.48
C ALA A 22 -4.23 4.17 -1.46
N ARG A 23 -5.01 5.13 -0.97
CA ARG A 23 -5.44 6.31 -1.72
C ARG A 23 -4.64 7.52 -1.28
N HIS A 24 -4.23 8.30 -2.26
CA HIS A 24 -3.45 9.50 -2.07
C HIS A 24 -4.17 10.67 -2.73
N LEU A 25 -4.28 11.78 -1.99
CA LEU A 25 -4.77 13.05 -2.55
C LEU A 25 -3.67 13.74 -3.36
N GLY A 26 -4.06 14.37 -4.46
CA GLY A 26 -3.11 14.94 -5.42
C GLY A 26 -2.50 13.87 -6.34
N LEU A 27 -1.90 14.32 -7.44
CA LEU A 27 -1.19 13.43 -8.36
C LEU A 27 0.28 13.31 -7.93
N PRO A 28 0.94 12.16 -8.14
CA PRO A 28 2.37 12.03 -7.88
C PRO A 28 3.17 12.87 -8.89
N GLU A 29 4.42 13.19 -8.56
CA GLU A 29 5.28 14.03 -9.43
C GLU A 29 5.52 13.40 -10.80
N ASP A 30 5.62 12.07 -10.85
CA ASP A 30 5.80 11.23 -12.03
C ASP A 30 4.48 10.82 -12.70
N ALA A 31 3.36 11.48 -12.36
CA ALA A 31 2.07 11.19 -12.97
C ALA A 31 2.13 11.30 -14.51
N PRO A 32 1.55 10.33 -15.24
CA PRO A 32 1.39 10.42 -16.69
C PRO A 32 0.73 11.75 -17.11
N ALA A 33 1.20 12.34 -18.22
CA ALA A 33 0.72 13.65 -18.66
C ALA A 33 -0.80 13.66 -18.92
N ASP A 34 -1.32 12.56 -19.48
CA ASP A 34 -2.73 12.35 -19.78
C ASP A 34 -3.61 12.31 -18.52
N TRP A 35 -3.06 12.07 -17.32
CA TRP A 35 -3.84 12.11 -16.08
C TRP A 35 -4.37 13.50 -15.77
N ARG A 36 -3.57 14.54 -16.05
CA ARG A 36 -4.00 15.93 -15.89
C ARG A 36 -5.06 16.31 -16.92
N GLU A 37 -4.87 15.87 -18.16
CA GLU A 37 -5.84 16.08 -19.25
C GLU A 37 -7.18 15.39 -18.95
N GLN A 38 -7.14 14.21 -18.33
CA GLN A 38 -8.31 13.50 -17.85
C GLN A 38 -8.92 14.12 -16.58
N GLY A 39 -8.30 15.12 -15.96
CA GLY A 39 -8.81 15.76 -14.76
C GLY A 39 -8.78 14.87 -13.51
N PHE A 40 -7.86 13.91 -13.45
CA PHE A 40 -7.59 13.19 -12.20
C PHE A 40 -6.93 14.14 -11.19
N ASN A 41 -7.30 14.00 -9.92
CA ASN A 41 -6.80 14.83 -8.81
C ASN A 41 -6.39 14.01 -7.58
N ALA A 42 -6.47 12.68 -7.68
CA ALA A 42 -6.04 11.72 -6.68
C ALA A 42 -5.58 10.44 -7.40
N TYR A 43 -4.99 9.50 -6.67
CA TYR A 43 -4.69 8.17 -7.20
C TYR A 43 -4.82 7.09 -6.14
N GLU A 44 -5.05 5.87 -6.60
CA GLU A 44 -4.90 4.65 -5.79
C GLU A 44 -3.59 3.97 -6.19
N GLU A 45 -2.79 3.60 -5.20
CA GLU A 45 -1.61 2.76 -5.35
C GLU A 45 -1.90 1.39 -4.74
N GLN A 46 -1.67 0.33 -5.52
CA GLN A 46 -1.64 -1.04 -5.03
C GLN A 46 -0.20 -1.50 -5.01
N THR A 47 0.30 -1.84 -3.82
CA THR A 47 1.62 -2.43 -3.63
C THR A 47 1.48 -3.91 -3.33
N VAL A 48 2.06 -4.73 -4.20
CA VAL A 48 2.06 -6.19 -4.12
C VAL A 48 3.41 -6.66 -3.60
N TYR A 49 3.40 -7.22 -2.39
CA TYR A 49 4.53 -7.92 -1.80
C TYR A 49 4.39 -9.40 -2.10
N ARG A 50 5.42 -9.99 -2.72
CA ARG A 50 5.47 -11.42 -3.06
C ARG A 50 6.56 -12.12 -2.27
N ALA A 51 6.50 -13.45 -2.25
CA ALA A 51 7.43 -14.27 -1.49
C ALA A 51 7.50 -13.80 -0.04
N VAL A 52 6.32 -13.61 0.56
CA VAL A 52 6.16 -13.17 1.93
C VAL A 52 6.62 -14.27 2.88
N GLU A 53 7.40 -13.86 3.87
CA GLU A 53 8.02 -14.66 4.90
C GLU A 53 7.80 -14.00 6.26
N ARG A 54 7.81 -14.79 7.33
CA ARG A 54 7.71 -14.29 8.71
C ARG A 54 6.50 -13.36 8.89
N LEU A 55 5.37 -13.74 8.31
CA LEU A 55 4.12 -13.02 8.49
C LEU A 55 3.64 -13.19 9.93
N GLU A 56 3.44 -12.06 10.59
CA GLU A 56 2.89 -11.96 11.93
C GLU A 56 1.70 -11.01 11.87
N VAL A 57 0.55 -11.47 12.38
CA VAL A 57 -0.66 -10.66 12.54
C VAL A 57 -0.99 -10.63 14.02
N ASP A 58 -0.85 -9.47 14.64
CA ASP A 58 -1.23 -9.21 16.01
C ASP A 58 -2.45 -8.28 16.03
N GLY A 59 -3.60 -8.87 16.33
CA GLY A 59 -4.89 -8.20 16.23
C GLY A 59 -5.38 -8.03 14.79
N TRP A 60 -6.71 -8.00 14.65
CA TRP A 60 -7.39 -7.66 13.41
C TRP A 60 -8.70 -6.98 13.76
N SER A 61 -8.87 -5.74 13.31
CA SER A 61 -9.95 -4.88 13.75
C SER A 61 -10.64 -4.20 12.55
N HIS A 62 -11.83 -3.65 12.78
CA HIS A 62 -12.59 -2.91 11.77
C HIS A 62 -12.10 -1.46 11.55
N PRO A 63 -11.45 -0.76 12.51
CA PRO A 63 -10.76 0.49 12.21
C PRO A 63 -9.67 0.27 11.16
N PRO A 64 -9.43 1.26 10.28
CA PRO A 64 -8.43 1.13 9.24
C PRO A 64 -7.02 1.09 9.82
N VAL A 65 -6.12 0.44 9.08
CA VAL A 65 -4.68 0.63 9.25
C VAL A 65 -4.36 2.10 8.93
N THR A 66 -3.57 2.74 9.78
CA THR A 66 -3.23 4.16 9.68
C THR A 66 -1.82 4.39 9.19
N ASP A 67 -0.91 3.46 9.47
CA ASP A 67 0.50 3.59 9.14
C ASP A 67 0.98 2.41 8.32
N TRP A 68 1.83 2.73 7.34
CA TRP A 68 2.47 1.76 6.47
C TRP A 68 3.93 2.15 6.30
N GLU A 69 4.77 1.39 6.98
CA GLU A 69 6.21 1.52 6.93
C GLU A 69 6.80 0.40 6.08
N SER A 70 7.74 0.75 5.20
CA SER A 70 8.48 -0.21 4.40
C SER A 70 9.95 0.16 4.36
N GLU A 71 10.79 -0.75 4.82
CA GLU A 71 12.23 -0.59 4.88
C GLU A 71 12.91 -1.48 3.83
N GLU A 72 13.94 -0.95 3.17
CA GLU A 72 14.83 -1.77 2.34
C GLU A 72 15.76 -2.61 3.19
N LEU A 73 15.81 -3.90 2.91
CA LEU A 73 16.79 -4.81 3.48
C LEU A 73 17.80 -5.22 2.40
N PRO A 74 18.95 -5.84 2.78
CA PRO A 74 19.87 -6.46 1.82
C PRO A 74 19.17 -7.43 0.87
N ASP A 75 19.78 -7.66 -0.30
CA ASP A 75 19.29 -8.56 -1.36
C ASP A 75 17.92 -8.16 -1.92
N ALA A 76 17.63 -6.85 -1.92
CA ALA A 76 16.38 -6.26 -2.41
C ALA A 76 15.11 -6.77 -1.69
N ARG A 77 15.28 -7.28 -0.46
CA ARG A 77 14.17 -7.67 0.42
C ARG A 77 13.52 -6.43 1.03
N ARG A 78 12.30 -6.59 1.54
CA ARG A 78 11.57 -5.53 2.24
C ARG A 78 11.06 -6.01 3.58
N ALA A 79 11.34 -5.27 4.65
CA ALA A 79 10.56 -5.37 5.88
C ALA A 79 9.35 -4.44 5.76
N VAL A 80 8.18 -4.91 6.18
CA VAL A 80 6.94 -4.13 6.12
C VAL A 80 6.22 -4.23 7.44
N THR A 81 5.78 -3.08 7.93
CA THR A 81 4.94 -2.95 9.11
C THR A 81 3.71 -2.13 8.75
N LEU A 82 2.55 -2.67 9.07
CA LEU A 82 1.25 -2.00 8.96
C LEU A 82 0.69 -1.90 10.37
N THR A 83 0.32 -0.70 10.81
CA THR A 83 -0.27 -0.48 12.14
C THR A 83 -1.53 0.35 12.07
N GLY A 84 -2.48 0.02 12.93
CA GLY A 84 -3.68 0.79 13.19
C GLY A 84 -4.29 0.39 14.53
N PRO A 85 -5.39 1.04 14.95
CA PRO A 85 -6.03 0.74 16.23
C PRO A 85 -6.47 -0.72 16.35
N GLY A 86 -5.76 -1.52 17.15
CA GLY A 86 -6.06 -2.95 17.36
C GLY A 86 -5.64 -3.88 16.21
N THR A 87 -4.81 -3.41 15.28
CA THR A 87 -4.25 -4.21 14.19
C THR A 87 -2.76 -3.89 14.01
N SER A 88 -1.91 -4.91 14.01
CA SER A 88 -0.51 -4.83 13.61
C SER A 88 -0.15 -6.01 12.72
N ILE A 89 0.36 -5.73 11.53
CA ILE A 89 0.78 -6.75 10.58
C ILE A 89 2.24 -6.50 10.25
N ARG A 90 3.09 -7.51 10.43
CA ARG A 90 4.52 -7.45 10.12
C ARG A 90 4.88 -8.60 9.22
N PHE A 91 5.73 -8.34 8.24
CA PHE A 91 6.28 -9.39 7.39
C PHE A 91 7.57 -8.96 6.70
N THR A 92 8.24 -9.93 6.09
CA THR A 92 9.34 -9.69 5.16
C THR A 92 8.95 -10.19 3.78
N ALA A 93 9.21 -9.42 2.73
CA ALA A 93 9.07 -9.86 1.34
C ALA A 93 10.45 -10.15 0.75
N ALA A 94 10.64 -11.35 0.19
CA ALA A 94 11.90 -11.77 -0.41
C ALA A 94 12.08 -11.31 -1.88
N ALA A 95 11.24 -10.38 -2.34
CA ALA A 95 11.30 -9.80 -3.67
C ALA A 95 10.94 -8.31 -3.63
N PRO A 96 11.42 -7.49 -4.59
CA PRO A 96 10.99 -6.11 -4.74
C PRO A 96 9.47 -6.00 -4.89
N PRO A 97 8.82 -5.01 -4.26
CA PRO A 97 7.40 -4.82 -4.37
C PRO A 97 7.04 -4.35 -5.79
N ALA A 98 5.95 -4.89 -6.34
CA ALA A 98 5.36 -4.34 -7.56
C ALA A 98 4.35 -3.27 -7.19
N ARG A 99 4.36 -2.14 -7.90
CA ARG A 99 3.42 -1.04 -7.68
C ARG A 99 2.58 -0.81 -8.91
N HIS A 100 1.28 -0.70 -8.70
CA HIS A 100 0.32 -0.35 -9.74
C HIS A 100 -0.43 0.89 -9.29
N ARG A 101 -0.48 1.91 -10.14
CA ARG A 101 -1.17 3.17 -9.85
C ARG A 101 -2.30 3.38 -10.82
N ARG A 102 -3.40 3.94 -10.32
CA ARG A 102 -4.57 4.32 -11.11
C ARG A 102 -5.03 5.72 -10.70
N GLY A 103 -5.18 6.60 -11.69
CA GLY A 103 -5.74 7.93 -11.48
C GLY A 103 -7.19 7.88 -11.05
N LEU A 104 -7.57 8.75 -10.12
CA LEU A 104 -8.91 8.89 -9.58
C LEU A 104 -9.38 10.35 -9.77
N ARG A 105 -10.69 10.50 -9.98
CA ARG A 105 -11.38 11.78 -9.80
C ARG A 105 -12.08 11.73 -8.46
N THR A 106 -11.60 12.49 -7.49
CA THR A 106 -12.30 12.72 -6.22
C THR A 106 -13.02 14.06 -6.34
N GLY A 107 -14.35 14.04 -6.29
CA GLY A 107 -15.15 15.26 -6.32
C GLY A 107 -15.11 15.98 -4.98
N ALA A 108 -14.88 17.29 -5.03
CA ALA A 108 -15.37 18.23 -4.02
C ALA A 108 -16.90 18.06 -3.95
N PHE A 109 -17.44 17.88 -2.74
CA PHE A 109 -18.89 17.96 -2.52
C PHE A 109 -19.39 19.36 -2.86
#